data_AF-A0A940QU70-F1
#
_entry.id   AF-A0A940QU70-F1
#
_cell.length_a   1.000
_cell.length_b   1.000
_cell.length_c   1.000
_cell.angle_alpha   90.00
_cell.angle_beta   90.00
_cell.angle_gamma   90.00
#
_symmetry.space_group_name_H-M   'P 1'
#
loop_
_entity.id
_entity.type
_entity.pdbx_description
1 polymer ?
#
loop_
_entity_poly.entity_id
_entity_poly.type
_entity_poly.pdbx_seq_one_letter_code
_entity_poly.pdbx_strand_id
1 'polypeptide(L)'
;MKITKVEAGFVMFVLAVIMLSWGMGYSEENDLGLQSTQAMGEKRVLIVVARFSDATPTVPIEMVKRRAVVGLNAYVVEQSYGLASTHADFRGYQTLPSSLSKYKVSQYNNQVDAGRVRKLVEDTMTTLENEVDFSSYDHMLIIPAVSTTAGHGYGMVCYCANPGMLTEIKKAYGSRSRGRETQYETLRSKGGKQFKGGVFVGTENANLGMFAHDYFHALGGIYGRGQRFAP
;
A
#
# COMPACT_ATOMS: atom_id res chain seq x y z
N MET A 1 50.77 -47.65 34.37
CA MET A 1 49.75 -46.92 33.59
C MET A 1 50.31 -45.53 33.28
N LYS A 2 50.86 -45.31 32.08
CA LYS A 2 51.48 -44.03 31.69
C LYS A 2 50.45 -43.22 30.91
N ILE A 3 49.96 -42.13 31.49
CA ILE A 3 49.14 -41.14 30.78
C ILE A 3 50.11 -40.25 30.01
N THR A 4 50.07 -40.34 28.69
CA THR A 4 50.85 -39.52 27.76
C THR A 4 50.36 -38.07 27.84
N LYS A 5 51.31 -37.14 28.01
CA LYS A 5 51.11 -35.69 27.87
C LYS A 5 50.64 -35.42 26.44
N VAL A 6 49.34 -35.22 26.25
CA VAL A 6 48.83 -34.58 25.03
C VAL A 6 49.30 -33.12 25.10
N GLU A 7 50.07 -32.71 24.10
CA GLU A 7 50.73 -31.42 24.05
C GLU A 7 49.70 -30.27 24.07
N ALA A 8 49.84 -29.38 25.05
CA ALA A 8 48.99 -28.20 25.22
C ALA A 8 48.92 -27.31 23.96
N GLY A 9 49.90 -27.42 23.06
CA GLY A 9 49.92 -26.73 21.76
C GLY A 9 48.80 -27.19 20.81
N PHE A 10 48.42 -28.47 20.83
CA PHE A 10 47.36 -28.98 19.94
C PHE A 10 45.97 -28.51 20.39
N VAL A 11 45.73 -28.47 21.71
CA VAL A 11 44.47 -27.97 22.27
C VAL A 11 44.31 -26.46 22.03
N MET A 12 45.39 -25.69 22.16
CA MET A 12 45.39 -24.26 21.86
C MET A 12 45.19 -23.96 20.37
N PHE A 13 45.74 -24.79 19.48
CA PHE A 13 45.54 -24.64 18.03
C PHE A 13 44.09 -24.94 17.63
N VAL A 14 43.48 -26.00 18.17
CA VAL A 14 42.06 -26.32 17.93
C VAL A 14 41.15 -25.23 18.48
N LEU A 15 41.42 -24.69 19.68
CA LEU A 15 40.65 -23.59 20.23
C LEU A 15 40.80 -22.29 19.43
N ALA A 16 42.00 -21.99 18.89
CA ALA A 16 42.21 -20.82 18.03
C ALA A 16 41.48 -20.95 16.69
N VAL A 17 41.46 -22.14 16.08
CA VAL A 17 40.71 -22.40 14.83
C VAL A 17 39.19 -22.34 15.06
N ILE A 18 38.71 -22.84 16.21
CA ILE A 18 37.30 -22.67 16.61
C ILE A 18 36.99 -21.19 16.85
N MET A 19 37.81 -20.44 17.58
CA MET A 19 37.55 -19.01 17.81
C MET A 19 37.60 -18.17 16.52
N LEU A 20 38.50 -18.48 15.57
CA LEU A 20 38.59 -17.79 14.28
C LEU A 20 37.42 -18.14 13.34
N SER A 21 36.89 -19.36 13.40
CA SER A 21 35.70 -19.76 12.65
C SER A 21 34.40 -19.17 13.21
N TRP A 22 34.38 -18.80 14.50
CA TRP A 22 33.26 -18.09 15.11
C TRP A 22 33.36 -16.57 14.95
N GLY A 23 34.57 -16.04 14.71
CA GLY A 23 34.82 -14.60 14.49
C GLY A 23 34.55 -14.09 13.07
N MET A 24 34.29 -14.96 12.09
CA MET A 24 34.04 -14.58 10.69
C MET A 24 32.60 -14.83 10.21
N GLY A 25 31.65 -14.98 11.14
CA GLY A 25 30.27 -15.38 10.83
C GLY A 25 29.17 -14.43 11.28
N TYR A 26 29.48 -13.19 11.67
CA TYR A 26 28.47 -12.16 11.92
C TYR A 26 28.76 -10.97 10.99
N SER A 27 28.27 -11.07 9.75
CA SER A 27 27.85 -9.84 9.09
C SER A 27 26.65 -9.33 9.88
N GLU A 28 26.71 -8.11 10.40
CA GLU A 28 25.53 -7.36 10.83
C GLU A 28 24.62 -7.14 9.61
N GLU A 29 23.85 -8.15 9.22
CA GLU A 29 22.65 -7.94 8.42
C GLU A 29 21.65 -7.22 9.33
N ASN A 30 21.35 -5.96 9.00
CA ASN A 30 20.39 -5.09 9.68
C ASN A 30 19.22 -5.87 10.33
N ASP A 31 19.20 -5.92 11.66
CA ASP A 31 18.26 -6.63 12.53
C ASP A 31 16.84 -6.00 12.55
N LEU A 32 16.46 -5.31 11.47
CA LEU A 32 15.19 -4.55 11.36
C LEU A 32 14.09 -5.36 10.64
N GLY A 33 14.32 -6.65 10.38
CA GLY A 33 13.38 -7.50 9.63
C GLY A 33 13.26 -7.11 8.15
N LEU A 34 12.16 -7.52 7.51
CA LEU A 34 11.89 -7.21 6.10
C LEU A 34 11.64 -5.71 5.92
N GLN A 35 12.41 -5.07 5.04
CA GLN A 35 12.31 -3.65 4.72
C GLN A 35 11.90 -3.49 3.26
N SER A 36 10.83 -2.72 2.98
CA SER A 36 10.41 -2.47 1.60
C SER A 36 11.27 -1.37 0.97
N THR A 37 12.04 -1.74 -0.05
CA THR A 37 12.76 -0.76 -0.88
C THR A 37 11.82 0.06 -1.76
N GLN A 38 10.59 -0.40 -2.00
CA GLN A 38 9.58 0.35 -2.77
C GLN A 38 9.04 1.54 -1.98
N ALA A 39 9.07 1.49 -0.65
CA ALA A 39 8.51 2.53 0.21
C ALA A 39 9.35 3.82 0.26
N MET A 40 10.60 3.76 -0.18
CA MET A 40 11.56 4.86 -0.04
C MET A 40 11.40 5.94 -1.12
N GLY A 41 11.84 7.15 -0.78
CA GLY A 41 11.86 8.31 -1.68
C GLY A 41 10.51 9.00 -1.84
N GLU A 42 10.46 9.97 -2.74
CA GLU A 42 9.23 10.70 -3.06
C GLU A 42 8.30 9.83 -3.94
N LYS A 43 7.02 9.78 -3.59
CA LYS A 43 5.96 9.14 -4.39
C LYS A 43 5.01 10.20 -4.95
N ARG A 44 4.79 10.16 -6.27
CA ARG A 44 3.79 11.00 -6.94
C ARG A 44 2.41 10.38 -6.75
N VAL A 45 1.52 11.10 -6.09
CA VAL A 45 0.18 10.61 -5.71
C VAL A 45 -0.89 11.44 -6.40
N LEU A 46 -1.68 10.81 -7.27
CA LEU A 46 -2.89 11.41 -7.82
C LEU A 46 -4.02 11.33 -6.80
N ILE A 47 -4.54 12.45 -6.34
CA ILE A 47 -5.63 12.53 -5.36
C ILE A 47 -6.89 13.05 -6.04
N VAL A 48 -7.97 12.27 -6.01
CA VAL A 48 -9.22 12.59 -6.69
C VAL A 48 -10.38 12.51 -5.71
N VAL A 49 -11.23 13.54 -5.67
CA VAL A 49 -12.46 13.52 -4.86
C VAL A 49 -13.62 13.07 -5.74
N ALA A 50 -14.04 11.83 -5.61
CA ALA A 50 -15.12 11.24 -6.41
C ALA A 50 -16.49 11.69 -5.89
N ARG A 51 -17.24 12.44 -6.72
CA ARG A 51 -18.59 12.90 -6.44
C ARG A 51 -19.62 12.01 -7.14
N PHE A 52 -20.75 11.79 -6.48
CA PHE A 52 -21.90 11.06 -7.04
C PHE A 52 -23.06 12.02 -7.26
N SER A 53 -23.91 11.75 -8.25
CA SER A 53 -25.06 12.60 -8.58
C SER A 53 -26.16 12.58 -7.51
N ASP A 54 -26.24 11.50 -6.73
CA ASP A 54 -27.25 11.23 -5.72
C ASP A 54 -26.74 11.34 -4.27
N ALA A 55 -25.51 11.85 -4.07
CA ALA A 55 -24.92 12.04 -2.75
C ALA A 55 -24.35 13.46 -2.61
N THR A 56 -24.56 14.06 -1.44
CA THR A 56 -24.07 15.41 -1.14
C THR A 56 -22.88 15.31 -0.18
N PRO A 57 -21.71 15.87 -0.54
CA PRO A 57 -20.56 15.94 0.37
C PRO A 57 -20.93 16.72 1.64
N THR A 58 -20.53 16.23 2.81
CA THR A 58 -20.77 16.92 4.09
C THR A 58 -19.52 17.54 4.68
N VAL A 59 -18.34 17.19 4.16
CA VAL A 59 -17.05 17.74 4.58
C VAL A 59 -16.57 18.78 3.55
N PRO A 60 -16.18 20.00 3.98
CA PRO A 60 -15.59 20.98 3.07
C PRO A 60 -14.36 20.41 2.37
N ILE A 61 -14.26 20.60 1.04
CA ILE A 61 -13.16 20.05 0.24
C ILE A 61 -11.78 20.52 0.73
N GLU A 62 -11.67 21.72 1.30
CA GLU A 62 -10.43 22.22 1.87
C GLU A 62 -9.95 21.42 3.10
N MET A 63 -10.88 20.87 3.89
CA MET A 63 -10.52 19.97 4.99
C MET A 63 -10.03 18.62 4.47
N VAL A 64 -10.68 18.10 3.42
CA VAL A 64 -10.26 16.88 2.72
C VAL A 64 -8.86 17.08 2.13
N LYS A 65 -8.65 18.17 1.39
CA LYS A 65 -7.35 18.52 0.78
C LYS A 65 -6.26 18.68 1.84
N ARG A 66 -6.52 19.40 2.92
CA ARG A 66 -5.55 19.56 4.02
C ARG A 66 -5.14 18.20 4.59
N ARG A 67 -6.08 17.29 4.82
CA ARG A 67 -5.78 15.96 5.36
C ARG A 67 -5.02 15.09 4.37
N ALA A 68 -5.50 15.02 3.13
CA ALA A 68 -4.97 14.14 2.09
C ALA A 68 -3.62 14.60 1.52
N VAL A 69 -3.38 15.90 1.44
CA VAL A 69 -2.14 16.48 0.89
C VAL A 69 -1.14 16.77 2.00
N VAL A 70 -1.50 17.67 2.91
CA VAL A 70 -0.56 18.18 3.94
C VAL A 70 -0.38 17.16 5.05
N GLY A 71 -1.49 16.65 5.59
CA GLY A 71 -1.48 15.71 6.71
C GLY A 71 -0.78 14.40 6.35
N LEU A 72 -1.14 13.80 5.22
CA LEU A 72 -0.56 12.54 4.77
C LEU A 72 0.96 12.67 4.52
N ASN A 73 1.40 13.69 3.79
CA ASN A 73 2.83 13.90 3.55
C ASN A 73 3.60 14.09 4.86
N ALA A 74 3.11 14.96 5.75
CA ALA A 74 3.76 15.21 7.03
C ALA A 74 3.89 13.92 7.86
N TYR A 75 2.83 13.13 7.91
CA TYR A 75 2.84 11.83 8.60
C TYR A 75 3.84 10.86 7.98
N VAL A 76 3.87 10.73 6.65
CA VAL A 76 4.81 9.83 5.95
C VAL A 76 6.26 10.25 6.19
N VAL A 77 6.58 11.54 6.09
CA VAL A 77 7.92 12.06 6.36
C VAL A 77 8.32 11.81 7.81
N GLU A 78 7.44 12.08 8.76
CA GLU A 78 7.71 11.87 10.19
C GLU A 78 7.94 10.38 10.51
N GLN A 79 7.02 9.50 10.09
CA GLN A 79 7.11 8.06 10.40
C GLN A 79 8.24 7.34 9.68
N SER A 80 8.69 7.87 8.54
CA SER A 80 9.83 7.33 7.79
C SER A 80 11.17 7.97 8.17
N TYR A 81 11.22 8.84 9.18
CA TYR A 81 12.44 9.60 9.53
C TYR A 81 13.02 10.39 8.33
N GLY A 82 12.15 10.91 7.47
CA GLY A 82 12.51 11.67 6.28
C GLY A 82 12.91 10.83 5.07
N LEU A 83 12.78 9.51 5.14
CA LEU A 83 13.19 8.59 4.07
C LEU A 83 12.14 8.43 2.96
N ALA A 84 10.89 8.80 3.23
CA ALA A 84 9.79 8.78 2.26
C ALA A 84 8.98 10.07 2.31
N SER A 85 8.40 10.45 1.18
CA SER A 85 7.51 11.61 1.07
C SER A 85 6.47 11.39 -0.02
N THR A 86 5.45 12.25 -0.06
CA THR A 86 4.42 12.25 -1.09
C THR A 86 4.36 13.59 -1.81
N HIS A 87 4.39 13.55 -3.14
CA HIS A 87 4.09 14.68 -4.01
C HIS A 87 2.66 14.55 -4.55
N ALA A 88 1.73 15.32 -4.00
CA ALA A 88 0.32 15.20 -4.31
C ALA A 88 -0.10 16.08 -5.50
N ASP A 89 -0.81 15.49 -6.46
CA ASP A 89 -1.60 16.19 -7.48
C ASP A 89 -3.09 16.04 -7.11
N PHE A 90 -3.74 17.14 -6.71
CA PHE A 90 -5.12 17.13 -6.22
C PHE A 90 -6.10 17.62 -7.28
N ARG A 91 -7.02 16.74 -7.73
CA ARG A 91 -7.97 16.98 -8.83
C ARG A 91 -9.40 17.35 -8.43
N GLY A 92 -9.62 17.70 -7.17
CA GLY A 92 -10.92 18.19 -6.70
C GLY A 92 -12.08 17.24 -6.99
N TYR A 93 -13.30 17.78 -7.11
CA TYR A 93 -14.50 16.98 -7.38
C TYR A 93 -14.55 16.49 -8.83
N GLN A 94 -14.57 15.17 -9.01
CA GLN A 94 -14.83 14.50 -10.27
C GLN A 94 -16.15 13.75 -10.18
N THR A 95 -17.13 14.10 -11.02
CA THR A 95 -18.46 13.47 -10.97
C THR A 95 -18.42 12.14 -11.71
N LEU A 96 -18.68 11.06 -10.98
CA LEU A 96 -18.72 9.71 -11.54
C LEU A 96 -20.05 9.46 -12.29
N PRO A 97 -20.05 8.57 -13.30
CA PRO A 97 -21.19 8.40 -14.21
C PRO A 97 -22.38 7.65 -13.59
N SER A 98 -22.23 7.00 -12.44
CA SER A 98 -23.31 6.25 -11.78
C SER A 98 -23.63 6.81 -10.40
N SER A 99 -24.79 6.42 -9.86
CA SER A 99 -25.15 6.71 -8.48
C SER A 99 -24.25 5.98 -7.48
N LEU A 100 -24.17 6.50 -6.25
CA LEU A 100 -23.39 5.95 -5.14
C LEU A 100 -23.67 4.44 -4.95
N SER A 101 -24.93 4.03 -5.07
CA SER A 101 -25.36 2.63 -4.92
C SER A 101 -24.58 1.62 -5.77
N LYS A 102 -24.08 2.03 -6.95
CA LYS A 102 -23.32 1.18 -7.88
C LYS A 102 -21.86 1.00 -7.47
N TYR A 103 -21.37 1.81 -6.53
CA TYR A 103 -19.99 1.76 -6.03
C TYR A 103 -19.91 1.27 -4.58
N LYS A 104 -21.04 1.18 -3.86
CA LYS A 104 -21.05 0.80 -2.44
C LYS A 104 -20.34 -0.52 -2.19
N VAL A 105 -19.36 -0.54 -1.30
CA VAL A 105 -18.67 -1.76 -0.87
C VAL A 105 -19.24 -2.26 0.46
N SER A 106 -18.95 -3.51 0.82
CA SER A 106 -19.25 -3.99 2.17
C SER A 106 -18.40 -3.23 3.19
N GLN A 107 -18.95 -2.98 4.37
CA GLN A 107 -18.19 -2.51 5.53
C GLN A 107 -17.24 -3.60 6.07
N TYR A 108 -17.48 -4.86 5.70
CA TYR A 108 -16.66 -6.01 6.11
C TYR A 108 -15.68 -6.38 5.01
N ASN A 109 -14.39 -6.37 5.36
CA ASN A 109 -13.28 -6.58 4.43
C ASN A 109 -13.37 -7.87 3.61
N ASN A 110 -13.82 -8.95 4.25
CA ASN A 110 -13.97 -10.28 3.64
C ASN A 110 -15.21 -10.40 2.73
N GLN A 111 -16.02 -9.35 2.61
CA GLN A 111 -17.26 -9.33 1.81
C GLN A 111 -17.25 -8.19 0.79
N VAL A 112 -16.10 -7.55 0.56
CA VAL A 112 -15.97 -6.50 -0.46
C VAL A 112 -16.10 -7.11 -1.85
N ASP A 113 -16.96 -6.52 -2.67
CA ASP A 113 -17.09 -6.85 -4.08
C ASP A 113 -15.97 -6.14 -4.88
N ALA A 114 -14.98 -6.92 -5.33
CA ALA A 114 -13.86 -6.42 -6.11
C ALA A 114 -14.29 -5.77 -7.44
N GLY A 115 -15.43 -6.17 -8.01
CA GLY A 115 -16.00 -5.54 -9.21
C GLY A 115 -16.42 -4.09 -8.95
N ARG A 116 -16.97 -3.80 -7.77
CA ARG A 116 -17.33 -2.42 -7.38
C ARG A 116 -16.12 -1.56 -7.06
N VAL A 117 -15.10 -2.16 -6.45
CA VAL A 117 -13.81 -1.48 -6.25
C VAL A 117 -13.19 -1.12 -7.60
N ARG A 118 -13.12 -2.08 -8.54
CA ARG A 118 -12.58 -1.85 -9.88
C ARG A 118 -13.36 -0.77 -10.61
N LYS A 119 -14.71 -0.84 -10.57
CA LYS A 119 -15.57 0.18 -11.16
C LYS A 119 -15.30 1.58 -10.62
N LEU A 120 -15.14 1.74 -9.29
CA LEU A 120 -14.81 3.05 -8.71
C LEU A 120 -13.51 3.61 -9.31
N VAL A 121 -12.47 2.79 -9.36
CA VAL A 121 -11.15 3.20 -9.83
C VAL A 121 -11.16 3.51 -11.32
N GLU A 122 -11.70 2.63 -12.15
CA GLU A 122 -11.72 2.77 -13.61
C GLU A 122 -12.64 3.90 -14.08
N ASP A 123 -13.79 4.12 -13.42
CA ASP A 123 -14.63 5.28 -13.70
C ASP A 123 -13.94 6.59 -13.29
N THR A 124 -13.22 6.60 -12.16
CA THR A 124 -12.43 7.77 -11.74
C THR A 124 -11.33 8.07 -12.76
N MET A 125 -10.60 7.05 -13.23
CA MET A 125 -9.63 7.22 -14.31
C MET A 125 -10.29 7.78 -15.58
N THR A 126 -11.47 7.28 -15.93
CA THR A 126 -12.21 7.74 -17.11
C THR A 126 -12.56 9.23 -17.03
N THR A 127 -12.88 9.77 -15.85
CA THR A 127 -13.15 11.22 -15.71
C THR A 127 -11.93 12.11 -15.98
N LEU A 128 -10.72 11.57 -15.86
CA LEU A 128 -9.45 12.31 -15.94
C LEU A 128 -8.62 11.98 -17.18
N GLU A 129 -9.04 11.01 -17.99
CA GLU A 129 -8.18 10.38 -19.01
C GLU A 129 -7.70 11.30 -20.15
N ASN A 130 -8.35 12.46 -20.32
CA ASN A 130 -7.99 13.48 -21.30
C ASN A 130 -7.05 14.55 -20.74
N GLU A 131 -6.86 14.60 -19.42
CA GLU A 131 -6.10 15.65 -18.72
C GLU A 131 -4.86 15.09 -18.01
N VAL A 132 -4.86 13.78 -17.73
CA VAL A 132 -3.89 13.14 -16.85
C VAL A 132 -3.15 12.03 -17.59
N ASP A 133 -1.82 12.08 -17.54
CA ASP A 133 -0.98 10.93 -17.89
C ASP A 133 -0.76 10.06 -16.65
N PHE A 134 -1.51 8.96 -16.56
CA PHE A 134 -1.45 8.04 -15.43
C PHE A 134 -0.07 7.40 -15.22
N SER A 135 0.80 7.35 -16.24
CA SER A 135 2.16 6.82 -16.10
C SER A 135 3.08 7.74 -15.27
N SER A 136 2.67 8.97 -15.04
CA SER A 136 3.39 9.96 -14.21
C SER A 136 3.13 9.83 -12.71
N TYR A 137 2.32 8.86 -12.26
CA TYR A 137 2.02 8.66 -10.84
C TYR A 137 2.44 7.27 -10.39
N ASP A 138 2.91 7.22 -9.15
CA ASP A 138 3.21 5.96 -8.47
C ASP A 138 1.93 5.42 -7.83
N HIS A 139 1.17 6.29 -7.16
CA HIS A 139 -0.03 5.92 -6.41
C HIS A 139 -1.24 6.81 -6.74
N MET A 140 -2.44 6.33 -6.41
CA MET A 140 -3.70 7.05 -6.51
C MET A 140 -4.51 6.95 -5.21
N LEU A 141 -4.99 8.09 -4.72
CA LEU A 141 -5.99 8.20 -3.66
C LEU A 141 -7.33 8.62 -4.26
N ILE A 142 -8.35 7.79 -4.07
CA ILE A 142 -9.73 8.14 -4.44
C ILE A 142 -10.53 8.42 -3.17
N ILE A 143 -11.18 9.58 -3.12
CA ILE A 143 -11.95 10.03 -1.97
C ILE A 143 -13.42 10.14 -2.36
N PRO A 144 -14.24 9.11 -2.10
CA PRO A 144 -15.70 9.22 -2.21
C PRO A 144 -16.20 10.38 -1.33
N ALA A 145 -16.85 11.35 -1.97
CA ALA A 145 -17.37 12.56 -1.34
C ALA A 145 -18.72 12.30 -0.66
N VAL A 146 -18.71 11.38 0.29
CA VAL A 146 -19.86 11.00 1.10
C VAL A 146 -19.41 10.53 2.47
N SER A 147 -19.92 11.18 3.51
CA SER A 147 -19.69 10.74 4.87
C SER A 147 -20.18 9.31 5.08
N THR A 148 -19.28 8.48 5.61
CA THR A 148 -19.47 7.03 5.70
C THR A 148 -19.25 6.58 7.14
N THR A 149 -20.16 5.76 7.64
CA THR A 149 -20.09 5.09 8.93
C THR A 149 -20.53 3.64 8.75
N ALA A 150 -20.42 2.81 9.80
CA ALA A 150 -20.97 1.46 9.75
C ALA A 150 -22.43 1.46 9.24
N GLY A 151 -22.70 0.69 8.19
CA GLY A 151 -24.01 0.58 7.52
C GLY A 151 -24.47 1.77 6.67
N HIS A 152 -23.79 2.92 6.66
CA HIS A 152 -24.25 4.15 6.00
C HIS A 152 -23.21 4.75 5.06
N GLY A 153 -23.67 5.44 4.00
CA GLY A 153 -22.79 6.05 3.00
C GLY A 153 -22.20 5.03 2.02
N TYR A 154 -20.90 5.14 1.77
CA TYR A 154 -20.16 4.34 0.78
C TYR A 154 -19.98 2.87 1.19
N GLY A 155 -19.88 2.59 2.49
CA GLY A 155 -19.61 1.25 3.03
C GLY A 155 -18.41 1.27 3.96
N MET A 156 -17.25 0.84 3.46
CA MET A 156 -16.00 0.92 4.20
C MET A 156 -15.42 2.34 4.14
N VAL A 157 -14.94 2.85 5.28
CA VAL A 157 -14.42 4.22 5.39
C VAL A 157 -13.10 4.38 4.63
N CYS A 158 -12.22 3.39 4.68
CA CYS A 158 -10.92 3.39 4.02
C CYS A 158 -10.46 1.95 3.70
N TYR A 159 -9.79 1.73 2.57
CA TYR A 159 -9.13 0.47 2.23
C TYR A 159 -8.06 0.64 1.14
N CYS A 160 -7.08 -0.27 1.11
CA CYS A 160 -6.19 -0.44 -0.04
C CYS A 160 -6.86 -1.27 -1.15
N ALA A 161 -6.95 -0.71 -2.35
CA ALA A 161 -7.48 -1.37 -3.55
C ALA A 161 -6.38 -2.15 -4.30
N ASN A 162 -5.19 -1.57 -4.44
CA ASN A 162 -4.06 -2.16 -5.17
C ASN A 162 -2.72 -1.76 -4.47
N PRO A 163 -1.87 -2.69 -4.01
CA PRO A 163 -2.12 -4.11 -3.94
C PRO A 163 -3.06 -4.40 -2.75
N GLY A 164 -4.25 -4.90 -3.01
CA GLY A 164 -5.34 -4.86 -2.02
C GLY A 164 -6.57 -5.67 -2.45
N MET A 165 -7.76 -5.06 -2.36
CA MET A 165 -9.02 -5.71 -2.71
C MET A 165 -9.07 -6.25 -4.15
N LEU A 166 -8.28 -5.70 -5.07
CA LEU A 166 -8.26 -6.11 -6.47
C LEU A 166 -7.27 -7.24 -6.77
N THR A 167 -6.24 -7.34 -5.96
CA THR A 167 -5.07 -8.17 -6.26
C THR A 167 -5.37 -9.62 -5.89
N GLU A 168 -5.36 -10.56 -6.83
CA GLU A 168 -5.64 -11.94 -6.46
C GLU A 168 -4.50 -12.56 -5.64
N ILE A 169 -4.84 -13.28 -4.57
CA ILE A 169 -3.89 -14.11 -3.81
C ILE A 169 -3.91 -15.50 -4.43
N LYS A 170 -3.02 -15.77 -5.39
CA LYS A 170 -2.91 -17.11 -5.98
C LYS A 170 -2.26 -18.07 -4.97
N LYS A 171 -2.91 -19.20 -4.69
CA LYS A 171 -2.28 -20.32 -3.97
C LYS A 171 -1.27 -20.96 -4.91
N ALA A 172 0.02 -20.93 -4.56
CA ALA A 172 1.02 -21.74 -5.25
C ALA A 172 0.62 -23.22 -5.11
N TYR A 173 0.28 -23.87 -6.22
CA TYR A 173 -0.15 -25.27 -6.23
C TYR A 173 0.99 -26.15 -5.71
N GLY A 174 0.74 -26.93 -4.65
CA GLY A 174 1.65 -27.98 -4.20
C GLY A 174 2.65 -27.65 -3.08
N SER A 175 2.60 -26.48 -2.42
CA SER A 175 3.51 -26.20 -1.31
C SER A 175 2.82 -26.09 0.06
N ARG A 176 3.21 -26.97 0.99
CA ARG A 176 2.78 -26.96 2.39
C ARG A 176 3.30 -25.75 3.21
N SER A 177 4.09 -24.83 2.64
CA SER A 177 4.51 -23.56 3.29
C SER A 177 5.20 -22.53 2.37
N ARG A 178 5.10 -22.58 1.02
CA ARG A 178 5.76 -21.59 0.15
C ARG A 178 4.77 -20.61 -0.47
N GLY A 179 4.91 -19.34 -0.09
CA GLY A 179 4.66 -18.11 -0.86
C GLY A 179 3.34 -17.99 -1.63
N ARG A 180 2.51 -17.01 -1.24
CA ARG A 180 1.44 -16.48 -2.09
C ARG A 180 2.08 -15.50 -3.09
N GLU A 181 1.91 -15.73 -4.39
CA GLU A 181 2.37 -14.82 -5.44
C GLU A 181 1.22 -13.89 -5.85
N THR A 182 1.49 -12.59 -5.82
CA THR A 182 0.54 -11.52 -6.13
C THR A 182 1.25 -10.46 -6.98
N GLN A 183 0.51 -9.77 -7.83
CA GLN A 183 1.00 -8.70 -8.68
C GLN A 183 0.00 -7.55 -8.69
N TYR A 184 0.48 -6.33 -8.89
CA TYR A 184 -0.41 -5.19 -9.13
C TYR A 184 -1.34 -5.50 -10.29
N GLU A 185 -2.63 -5.28 -10.06
CA GLU A 185 -3.62 -5.31 -11.12
C GLU A 185 -3.41 -4.11 -12.04
N THR A 186 -3.51 -4.34 -13.35
CA THR A 186 -3.59 -3.24 -14.32
C THR A 186 -5.03 -2.76 -14.39
N LEU A 187 -5.21 -1.46 -14.17
CA LEU A 187 -6.50 -0.77 -14.23
C LEU A 187 -6.60 -0.03 -15.56
N ARG A 188 -7.81 0.07 -16.10
CA ARG A 188 -8.07 0.71 -17.40
C ARG A 188 -9.22 1.68 -17.34
N SER A 189 -8.99 2.90 -17.81
CA SER A 189 -10.09 3.81 -18.14
C SER A 189 -10.88 3.29 -19.34
N LYS A 190 -12.07 3.86 -19.59
CA LYS A 190 -12.91 3.50 -20.74
C LYS A 190 -12.23 3.77 -22.08
N GLY A 191 -11.44 4.85 -22.19
CA GLY A 191 -10.61 5.16 -23.36
C GLY A 191 -9.33 4.32 -23.47
N GLY A 192 -9.09 3.41 -22.53
CA GLY A 192 -7.98 2.45 -22.57
C GLY A 192 -6.67 2.94 -21.94
N LYS A 193 -6.66 4.10 -21.27
CA LYS A 193 -5.49 4.54 -20.50
C LYS A 193 -5.26 3.59 -19.32
N GLN A 194 -3.99 3.30 -19.04
CA GLN A 194 -3.62 2.29 -18.06
C GLN A 194 -3.00 2.92 -16.82
N PHE A 195 -3.28 2.31 -15.67
CA PHE A 195 -2.57 2.58 -14.43
C PHE A 195 -2.17 1.24 -13.79
N LYS A 196 -0.92 1.15 -13.33
CA LYS A 196 -0.39 -0.02 -12.62
C LYS A 196 0.49 0.46 -11.48
N GLY A 197 -0.14 0.70 -10.34
CA GLY A 197 0.50 1.20 -9.13
C GLY A 197 -0.42 1.08 -7.93
N GLY A 198 0.00 1.72 -6.84
CA GLY A 198 -0.73 1.76 -5.59
C GLY A 198 -2.07 2.48 -5.74
N VAL A 199 -3.16 1.90 -5.25
CA VAL A 199 -4.47 2.55 -5.17
C VAL A 199 -5.04 2.32 -3.79
N PHE A 200 -5.43 3.39 -3.13
CA PHE A 200 -6.15 3.34 -1.87
C PHE A 200 -7.34 4.30 -1.93
N VAL A 201 -8.38 3.94 -1.18
CA VAL A 201 -9.66 4.62 -1.18
C VAL A 201 -9.96 5.02 0.23
N GLY A 202 -10.34 6.28 0.46
CA GLY A 202 -10.79 6.71 1.78
C GLY A 202 -11.81 7.83 1.66
N THR A 203 -12.95 7.65 2.31
CA THR A 203 -14.10 8.57 2.25
C THR A 203 -13.79 9.94 2.86
N GLU A 204 -14.57 10.98 2.54
CA GLU A 204 -14.30 12.36 2.96
C GLU A 204 -14.14 12.56 4.49
N ASN A 205 -14.74 11.68 5.29
CA ASN A 205 -14.65 11.68 6.76
C ASN A 205 -13.61 10.69 7.32
N ALA A 206 -12.82 10.01 6.48
CA ALA A 206 -11.70 9.18 6.93
C ALA A 206 -10.64 10.04 7.63
N ASN A 207 -10.26 9.66 8.86
CA ASN A 207 -9.24 10.40 9.59
C ASN A 207 -7.82 10.16 9.01
N LEU A 208 -6.83 10.94 9.46
CA LEU A 208 -5.47 10.84 8.95
C LEU A 208 -4.85 9.45 9.15
N GLY A 209 -5.10 8.81 10.30
CA GLY A 209 -4.60 7.46 10.58
C GLY A 209 -5.15 6.41 9.62
N MET A 210 -6.41 6.55 9.18
CA MET A 210 -7.00 5.68 8.16
C MET A 210 -6.35 5.87 6.79
N PHE A 211 -6.16 7.12 6.34
CA PHE A 211 -5.42 7.39 5.10
C PHE A 211 -4.00 6.83 5.15
N ALA A 212 -3.27 7.06 6.25
CA ALA A 212 -1.91 6.56 6.40
C ALA A 212 -1.85 5.02 6.41
N HIS A 213 -2.73 4.36 7.17
CA HIS A 213 -2.81 2.90 7.21
C HIS A 213 -2.96 2.29 5.81
N ASP A 214 -3.96 2.73 5.05
CA ASP A 214 -4.22 2.14 3.73
C ASP A 214 -3.22 2.59 2.67
N TYR A 215 -2.66 3.79 2.81
CA TYR A 215 -1.54 4.23 2.01
C TYR A 215 -0.31 3.35 2.23
N PHE A 216 -0.04 2.89 3.45
CA PHE A 216 1.13 2.05 3.74
C PHE A 216 1.10 0.70 3.05
N HIS A 217 -0.08 0.11 2.82
CA HIS A 217 -0.19 -1.06 1.95
C HIS A 217 0.19 -0.74 0.49
N ALA A 218 -0.21 0.42 -0.02
CA ALA A 218 0.17 0.87 -1.36
C ALA A 218 1.67 1.21 -1.45
N LEU A 219 2.22 1.85 -0.42
CA LEU A 219 3.60 2.29 -0.31
C LEU A 219 4.58 1.11 -0.15
N GLY A 220 4.26 0.17 0.73
CA GLY A 220 5.03 -1.07 0.90
C GLY A 220 4.96 -1.96 -0.32
N GLY A 221 3.79 -1.94 -0.98
CA GLY A 221 3.57 -2.55 -2.26
C GLY A 221 3.63 -4.07 -2.22
N ILE A 222 4.34 -4.65 -3.18
CA ILE A 222 4.52 -6.09 -3.31
C ILE A 222 6.01 -6.39 -3.16
N TYR A 223 6.38 -7.11 -2.11
CA TYR A 223 7.76 -7.41 -1.76
C TYR A 223 8.15 -8.86 -2.12
N GLY A 224 9.42 -9.03 -2.51
CA GLY A 224 10.04 -10.33 -2.77
C GLY A 224 9.28 -11.17 -3.80
N ARG A 225 8.81 -12.35 -3.38
CA ARG A 225 8.11 -13.34 -4.23
C ARG A 225 6.60 -13.05 -4.36
N GLY A 226 6.21 -11.79 -4.48
CA GLY A 226 4.80 -11.45 -4.69
C GLY A 226 3.95 -11.38 -3.42
N GLN A 227 4.52 -11.04 -2.26
CA GLN A 227 3.74 -10.84 -1.03
C GLN A 227 3.37 -9.37 -0.86
N ARG A 228 2.14 -9.07 -0.44
CA ARG A 228 1.76 -7.70 -0.06
C ARG A 228 2.46 -7.32 1.22
N PHE A 229 2.91 -6.07 1.30
CA PHE A 229 3.66 -5.57 2.44
C PHE A 229 3.14 -4.19 2.85
N ALA A 230 3.11 -3.94 4.15
CA ALA A 230 2.94 -2.62 4.72
C ALA A 230 4.17 -2.36 5.61
N PRO A 231 4.93 -1.28 5.36
CA PRO A 231 6.14 -0.94 6.09
C PRO A 231 5.82 -0.34 7.46
#